data_AF-A0A2S6U3P2-F1
#
_entry.id   AF-A0A2S6U3P2-F1
#
_cell.length_a   1.000
_cell.length_b   1.000
_cell.length_c   1.000
_cell.angle_alpha   90.00
_cell.angle_beta   90.00
_cell.angle_gamma   90.00
#
_symmetry.space_group_name_H-M   'P 1'
#
loop_
_entity.id
_entity.type
_entity.pdbx_description
1 polymer ?
#
loop_
_entity_poly.entity_id
_entity_poly.type
_entity_poly.pdbx_seq_one_letter_code
_entity_poly.pdbx_strand_id
1 'polypeptide(L)'
;MGKNLAEECVDAECFGLARLNAKGSDPLRTELDALVEDGSLHSEGLVDRFYRLSTKGHELYDAYVPGQWLDVDDATNLLPAGKFL
;
A
#
# COMPACT_ATOMS: atom_id res chain seq x y z
N MET A 1 -8.54 0.83 5.74
CA MET A 1 -7.85 1.91 5.01
C MET A 1 -8.83 2.63 4.10
N GLY A 2 -8.94 3.95 4.22
CA GLY A 2 -9.62 4.78 3.24
C GLY A 2 -8.76 6.02 3.00
N LYS A 3 -8.48 6.35 1.74
CA LYS A 3 -7.62 7.49 1.35
C LYS A 3 -8.19 8.87 1.73
N ASN A 4 -9.44 8.91 2.21
CA ASN A 4 -10.20 10.14 2.49
C ASN A 4 -10.74 10.17 3.93
N LEU A 5 -10.04 9.54 4.88
CA LEU A 5 -10.37 9.66 6.30
C LEU A 5 -9.88 11.02 6.81
N ALA A 6 -10.64 11.63 7.71
CA ALA A 6 -10.15 12.80 8.45
C ALA A 6 -8.90 12.41 9.26
N GLU A 7 -7.91 13.30 9.37
CA GLU A 7 -6.60 13.00 9.95
C GLU A 7 -6.72 12.47 11.39
N GLU A 8 -7.65 13.02 12.17
CA GLU A 8 -7.95 12.59 13.54
C GLU A 8 -8.51 11.16 13.64
N CYS A 9 -8.92 10.56 12.52
CA CYS A 9 -9.44 9.20 12.43
C CYS A 9 -8.39 8.20 11.90
N VAL A 10 -7.14 8.63 11.67
CA VAL A 10 -6.08 7.79 11.11
C VAL A 10 -5.14 7.33 12.23
N ASP A 11 -5.28 6.08 12.65
CA ASP A 11 -4.41 5.47 13.67
C ASP A 11 -3.11 4.88 13.08
N ALA A 12 -3.07 4.65 11.77
CA ALA A 12 -1.92 4.07 11.07
C ALA A 12 -1.94 4.37 9.56
N GLU A 13 -0.76 4.40 8.96
CA GLU A 13 -0.56 4.56 7.51
C GLU A 13 0.20 3.36 6.91
N CYS A 14 -0.14 3.00 5.68
CA CYS A 14 0.62 2.03 4.90
C CYS A 14 1.74 2.74 4.13
N PHE A 15 2.99 2.55 4.56
CA PHE A 15 4.18 3.18 3.96
C PHE A 15 4.74 2.46 2.71
N GLY A 16 3.87 1.77 1.95
CA GLY A 16 4.25 1.18 0.66
C GLY A 16 4.98 -0.18 0.69
N LEU A 17 5.07 -0.84 1.85
CA LEU A 17 5.65 -2.19 1.96
C LEU A 17 4.58 -3.27 2.09
N ALA A 18 4.72 -4.36 1.32
CA ALA A 18 3.88 -5.55 1.45
C ALA A 18 4.72 -6.82 1.32
N ARG A 19 4.39 -7.84 2.12
CA ARG A 19 4.97 -9.18 2.01
C ARG A 19 3.92 -10.16 1.53
N LEU A 20 4.22 -10.86 0.45
CA LEU A 20 3.37 -11.90 -0.12
C LEU A 20 4.11 -13.24 -0.07
N ASN A 21 3.39 -14.31 0.23
CA ASN A 21 3.87 -15.67 -0.06
C ASN A 21 3.33 -16.12 -1.42
N ALA A 22 3.70 -17.33 -1.87
CA ALA A 22 3.23 -17.86 -3.15
C ALA A 22 1.70 -17.83 -3.27
N LYS A 23 0.99 -18.36 -2.25
CA LYS A 23 -0.48 -18.39 -2.22
C LYS A 23 -1.12 -16.99 -2.25
N GLY A 24 -0.53 -16.02 -1.56
CA GLY A 24 -1.02 -14.64 -1.52
C GLY A 24 -0.70 -13.85 -2.79
N SER A 25 0.32 -14.26 -3.54
CA SER A 25 0.69 -13.63 -4.81
C SER A 25 -0.30 -13.94 -5.94
N ASP A 26 -0.95 -15.11 -5.90
CA ASP A 26 -1.84 -15.53 -7.00
C ASP A 26 -3.10 -14.65 -7.13
N PRO A 27 -3.85 -14.35 -6.06
CA PRO A 27 -4.98 -13.41 -6.15
C PRO A 27 -4.56 -12.03 -6.62
N LEU A 28 -3.40 -11.54 -6.16
CA LEU A 28 -2.90 -10.24 -6.59
C LEU A 28 -2.60 -10.23 -8.09
N ARG A 29 -1.97 -11.29 -8.64
CA ARG A 29 -1.73 -11.40 -10.08
C ARG A 29 -3.04 -11.38 -10.87
N THR A 30 -4.02 -12.18 -10.47
CA THR A 30 -5.34 -12.19 -11.12
C THR A 30 -5.99 -10.81 -11.15
N GLU A 31 -5.90 -10.05 -10.05
CA GLU A 31 -6.41 -8.67 -10.04
C GLU A 31 -5.63 -7.74 -10.96
N LEU A 32 -4.30 -7.88 -11.02
CA LEU A 32 -3.46 -7.08 -11.91
C LEU A 32 -3.80 -7.36 -13.38
N ASP A 33 -3.99 -8.63 -13.73
CA ASP A 33 -4.37 -9.04 -15.09
C ASP A 33 -5.74 -8.46 -15.46
N ALA A 34 -6.72 -8.52 -14.55
CA ALA A 34 -8.05 -7.92 -14.77
C ALA A 34 -7.98 -6.39 -14.97
N LEU A 35 -7.15 -5.70 -14.17
CA LEU A 35 -6.93 -4.24 -14.28
C LEU A 35 -6.21 -3.84 -15.58
N VAL A 36 -5.36 -4.74 -16.11
CA VAL A 36 -4.74 -4.54 -17.42
C VAL A 36 -5.78 -4.71 -18.53
N GLU A 37 -6.62 -5.74 -18.43
CA GLU A 37 -7.67 -6.04 -19.42
C GLU A 37 -8.73 -4.94 -19.50
N ASP A 38 -9.12 -4.36 -18.36
CA ASP A 38 -10.13 -3.29 -18.30
C ASP A 38 -9.55 -1.87 -18.46
N GLY A 39 -8.22 -1.73 -18.50
CA GLY A 39 -7.50 -0.48 -18.69
C GLY A 39 -7.40 0.42 -17.46
N SER A 40 -7.79 -0.05 -16.27
CA SER A 40 -7.82 0.73 -15.03
C SER A 40 -6.57 0.56 -14.14
N LEU A 41 -5.53 -0.12 -14.64
CA LEU A 41 -4.28 -0.33 -13.89
C LEU A 41 -3.68 0.95 -13.30
N HIS A 42 -3.75 2.08 -14.01
CA HIS A 42 -3.16 3.35 -13.57
C HIS A 42 -4.04 4.18 -12.62
N SER A 43 -5.33 3.85 -12.48
CA SER A 43 -6.23 4.56 -11.57
C SER A 43 -6.22 4.02 -10.14
N GLU A 44 -5.64 2.84 -9.91
CA GLU A 44 -5.61 2.19 -8.60
C GLU A 44 -4.17 2.00 -8.08
N GLY A 45 -3.92 2.45 -6.86
CA GLY A 45 -2.68 2.20 -6.13
C GLY A 45 -2.71 0.89 -5.35
N LEU A 46 -1.59 0.55 -4.72
CA LEU A 46 -1.42 -0.71 -3.98
C LEU A 46 -2.48 -0.91 -2.88
N VAL A 47 -2.81 0.15 -2.13
CA VAL A 47 -3.80 0.10 -1.04
C VAL A 47 -5.21 -0.18 -1.57
N ASP A 48 -5.58 0.38 -2.72
CA ASP A 48 -6.90 0.14 -3.33
C ASP A 48 -7.05 -1.34 -3.74
N ARG A 49 -5.97 -1.91 -4.29
CA ARG A 49 -5.91 -3.33 -4.68
C ARG A 49 -6.03 -4.25 -3.48
N PHE A 50 -5.37 -3.94 -2.36
CA PHE A 50 -5.53 -4.69 -1.12
C PHE A 50 -6.94 -4.57 -0.55
N TYR A 51 -7.54 -3.39 -0.56
CA TYR A 51 -8.93 -3.23 -0.18
C TYR A 51 -9.89 -4.08 -1.03
N ARG A 52 -9.68 -4.13 -2.35
CA ARG A 52 -10.46 -5.00 -3.25
C ARG A 52 -10.26 -6.49 -2.95
N LEU A 53 -9.03 -6.93 -2.69
CA LEU A 53 -8.78 -8.32 -2.27
C LEU A 53 -9.47 -8.65 -0.94
N SER A 54 -9.48 -7.73 0.02
CA SER A 54 -10.15 -7.94 1.32
C SER A 54 -11.67 -8.04 1.17
N THR A 55 -12.28 -7.21 0.31
CA THR A 55 -13.73 -7.27 0.03
C THR A 55 -14.14 -8.54 -0.72
N LYS A 56 -13.19 -9.18 -1.43
CA LYS A 56 -13.33 -10.51 -2.04
C LYS A 56 -13.10 -11.68 -1.06
N GLY A 57 -12.82 -11.39 0.21
CA GLY A 57 -12.64 -12.40 1.26
C GLY A 57 -11.21 -12.95 1.38
N HIS A 58 -10.22 -12.33 0.73
CA HIS A 58 -8.83 -12.67 0.96
C HIS A 58 -8.34 -12.09 2.29
N GLU A 59 -7.62 -12.90 3.06
CA GLU A 59 -7.04 -12.46 4.33
C GLU A 59 -5.85 -11.53 4.09
N LEU A 60 -5.87 -10.39 4.77
CA LEU A 60 -4.77 -9.45 4.87
C LEU A 60 -4.39 -9.28 6.34
N TYR A 61 -3.10 -9.14 6.60
CA TYR A 61 -2.57 -8.93 7.93
C TYR A 61 -1.72 -7.66 7.93
N ASP A 62 -1.99 -6.78 8.87
CA ASP A 62 -1.19 -5.58 9.09
C ASP A 62 0.03 -5.94 9.95
N ALA A 63 1.22 -5.62 9.42
CA ALA A 63 2.47 -5.72 10.16
C ALA A 63 2.84 -4.34 10.69
N TYR A 64 2.62 -4.10 11.99
CA TYR A 64 3.05 -2.86 12.61
C TYR A 64 4.57 -2.80 12.71
N VAL A 65 5.17 -1.77 12.14
CA VAL A 65 6.61 -1.52 12.18
C VAL A 65 6.85 -0.34 13.13
N PRO A 66 7.41 -0.56 14.32
CA PRO A 66 7.76 0.52 15.24
C PRO A 66 8.99 1.28 14.75
N GLY A 67 9.11 2.53 15.15
CA GLY A 67 10.24 3.40 14.79
C GLY A 67 9.82 4.50 13.81
N GLN A 68 10.82 5.20 13.28
CA GLN A 68 10.59 6.24 12.28
C GLN A 68 10.97 5.69 10.89
N TRP A 69 10.12 5.98 9.93
CA TRP A 69 10.38 5.81 8.51
C TRP A 69 10.26 7.19 7.86
N LEU A 70 10.96 7.39 6.75
CA LEU A 70 10.95 8.64 6.02
C LEU A 70 10.63 8.34 4.56
N ASP A 71 9.52 8.91 4.08
CA ASP A 71 9.24 8.89 2.66
C ASP A 71 10.07 9.95 1.93
N VAL A 72 10.62 9.58 0.78
CA VAL A 72 11.47 10.45 -0.04
C VAL A 72 10.87 10.53 -1.42
N ASP A 73 9.80 11.31 -1.51
CA ASP A 73 8.99 11.47 -2.72
C ASP A 73 9.46 12.66 -3.59
N ASP A 74 10.17 13.62 -2.99
CA ASP A 74 10.69 14.77 -3.69
C ASP A 74 12.09 15.22 -3.22
N ALA A 75 12.67 16.16 -3.98
CA ALA A 75 14.01 16.67 -3.73
C ALA A 75 14.16 17.36 -2.36
N THR A 76 13.07 17.88 -1.78
CA THR A 76 13.09 18.53 -0.47
C THR A 76 13.24 17.51 0.66
N ASN A 77 12.86 16.25 0.45
CA ASN A 77 13.01 15.17 1.43
C ASN A 77 14.47 14.66 1.55
N LEU A 78 15.35 14.97 0.58
CA LEU A 78 16.73 14.49 0.57
C LEU A 78 17.59 15.04 1.73
N LEU A 79 17.40 16.31 2.10
CA LEU A 79 18.15 16.93 3.20
C LEU A 79 17.81 16.32 4.57
N PRO A 80 16.52 16.10 4.92
CA PRO A 80 16.14 15.30 6.08
C PRO A 80 16.68 13.87 6.01
N ALA A 81 16.59 13.19 4.86
CA ALA A 81 17.06 11.81 4.70
C ALA A 81 18.55 11.65 5.02
N GLY A 82 19.39 12.60 4.61
CA GLY A 82 20.81 12.61 4.95
C GLY A 82 21.13 12.77 6.44
N LYS A 83 20.16 13.16 7.27
CA LYS A 83 20.29 13.26 8.73
C LYS A 83 19.65 12.08 9.47
N PHE A 84 19.06 11.14 8.73
CA PHE A 84 18.25 10.03 9.23
C PHE A 84 19.09 8.79 9.59
N LEU A 85 20.43 8.92 9.65
CA LEU A 85 21.40 7.86 9.90
C LEU A 85 22.20 8.11 11.17
#